data_AF-A0A956DTT1-F1
#
_entry.id   AF-A0A956DTT1-F1
#
_cell.length_a   1.000
_cell.length_b   1.000
_cell.length_c   1.000
_cell.angle_alpha   90.00
_cell.angle_beta   90.00
_cell.angle_gamma   90.00
#
_symmetry.space_group_name_H-M   'P 1'
#
loop_
_entity.id
_entity.type
_entity.pdbx_description
1 polymer ?
#
loop_
_entity_poly.entity_id
_entity_poly.type
_entity_poly.pdbx_seq_one_letter_code
_entity_poly.pdbx_strand_id
1 'polypeptide(L)'
;YDALHDMVDAESAARLLERGTVEVAPLAFMRGRTLNDCFVILDEAQNATSQQMRMFLTRLGYESHAVVTGDITQVDLPTGEKSGLAEAWNLLSGIDGIAMCRFTEVDVVRHPLVQRIVVAYEKRDEALRAEEERRKERRRAMKDAYRRRNDDDRESDEPPASDRGAEESAEESAG
;
A
#
# COMPACT_ATOMS: atom_id res chain seq x y z
N TYR A 1 21.98 0.17 -15.33
CA TYR A 1 23.17 0.51 -16.14
C TYR A 1 24.23 1.18 -15.26
N ASP A 2 23.88 2.25 -14.55
CA ASP A 2 24.87 3.05 -13.79
C ASP A 2 25.56 2.28 -12.64
N ALA A 3 24.81 1.58 -11.80
CA ALA A 3 25.36 0.88 -10.63
C ALA A 3 26.36 -0.25 -10.97
N LEU A 4 26.34 -0.80 -12.19
CA LEU A 4 27.33 -1.78 -12.63
C LEU A 4 28.70 -1.13 -12.89
N HIS A 5 28.72 0.11 -13.37
CA HIS A 5 29.94 0.87 -13.63
C HIS A 5 30.63 1.35 -12.34
N ASP A 6 29.87 1.46 -11.25
CA ASP A 6 30.41 1.75 -9.91
C ASP A 6 31.13 0.54 -9.30
N MET A 7 30.78 -0.68 -9.71
CA MET A 7 31.33 -1.93 -9.17
C MET A 7 32.39 -2.56 -10.08
N VAL A 8 32.32 -2.31 -11.39
CA VAL A 8 33.18 -2.93 -12.40
C VAL A 8 33.53 -1.88 -13.45
N ASP A 9 34.75 -1.93 -14.01
CA ASP A 9 35.13 -1.04 -15.09
C ASP A 9 34.18 -1.20 -16.30
N ALA A 10 34.01 -0.11 -17.06
CA ALA A 10 33.00 -0.05 -18.11
C ALA A 10 33.19 -1.08 -19.23
N GLU A 11 34.43 -1.43 -19.55
CA GLU A 11 34.74 -2.41 -20.58
C GLU A 11 34.37 -3.82 -20.11
N SER A 12 34.67 -4.15 -18.85
CA SER A 12 34.27 -5.42 -18.23
C SER A 12 32.77 -5.55 -18.08
N ALA A 13 32.07 -4.49 -17.65
CA ALA A 13 30.61 -4.49 -17.55
C ALA A 13 29.95 -4.76 -18.91
N ALA A 14 30.43 -4.10 -19.97
CA ALA A 14 29.95 -4.33 -21.34
C ALA A 14 30.17 -5.79 -21.78
N ARG A 15 31.36 -6.36 -21.52
CA ARG A 15 31.65 -7.77 -21.82
C ARG A 15 30.72 -8.75 -21.10
N LEU A 16 30.39 -8.49 -19.84
CA LEU A 16 29.50 -9.35 -19.05
C LEU A 16 28.07 -9.35 -19.60
N LEU A 17 27.58 -8.18 -20.03
CA LEU A 17 26.28 -8.03 -20.66
C LEU A 17 26.25 -8.71 -22.04
N GLU A 18 27.26 -8.47 -22.89
CA GLU A 18 27.34 -9.06 -24.23
C GLU A 18 27.42 -10.60 -24.21
N ARG A 19 28.11 -11.17 -23.22
CA ARG A 19 28.21 -12.62 -23.03
C ARG A 19 26.96 -13.24 -22.38
N GLY A 20 26.00 -12.41 -21.95
CA GLY A 20 24.81 -12.85 -21.22
C GLY A 20 25.10 -13.38 -19.82
N THR A 21 26.28 -13.11 -19.26
CA THR A 21 26.62 -13.45 -17.87
C THR A 21 25.84 -12.56 -16.89
N VAL A 22 25.63 -11.30 -17.26
CA VAL A 22 24.70 -10.39 -16.58
C VAL A 22 23.54 -10.13 -17.51
N GLU A 23 22.31 -10.32 -17.02
CA GLU A 23 21.08 -10.04 -17.75
C GLU A 23 20.27 -9.00 -16.97
N VAL A 24 19.87 -7.91 -17.64
CA VAL A 24 18.92 -6.94 -17.08
C VAL A 24 17.65 -7.04 -17.91
N ALA A 25 16.58 -7.55 -17.31
CA ALA A 25 15.34 -7.83 -18.03
C ALA A 25 14.12 -7.45 -17.17
N PRO A 26 13.00 -7.05 -17.81
CA PRO A 26 11.76 -6.80 -17.10
C PRO A 26 11.16 -8.09 -16.55
N LEU A 27 10.38 -7.99 -15.48
CA LEU A 27 9.76 -9.14 -14.80
C LEU A 27 8.97 -10.06 -15.73
N ALA A 28 8.30 -9.50 -16.74
CA ALA A 28 7.55 -10.25 -17.75
C ALA A 28 8.41 -11.24 -18.54
N PHE A 29 9.71 -11.00 -18.68
CA PHE A 29 10.65 -11.85 -19.41
C PHE A 29 10.92 -13.18 -18.69
N MET A 30 10.59 -13.28 -17.41
CA MET A 30 10.74 -14.50 -16.60
C MET A 30 9.62 -15.50 -16.86
N ARG A 31 8.54 -15.10 -17.55
CA ARG A 31 7.39 -15.97 -17.82
C ARG A 31 7.81 -17.19 -18.64
N GLY A 32 7.53 -18.38 -18.12
CA GLY A 32 7.82 -19.65 -18.79
C GLY A 32 9.29 -20.06 -18.80
N ARG A 33 10.18 -19.31 -18.15
CA ARG A 33 11.58 -19.71 -17.96
C ARG A 33 11.74 -20.53 -16.69
N THR A 34 12.78 -21.35 -16.64
CA THR A 34 13.30 -21.91 -15.39
C THR A 34 14.71 -21.36 -15.24
N LEU A 35 14.98 -20.76 -14.08
CA LEU A 35 16.23 -20.08 -13.78
C LEU A 35 17.09 -21.04 -12.96
N ASN A 36 17.99 -21.78 -13.61
CA ASN A 36 18.95 -22.68 -12.96
C ASN A 36 20.35 -22.05 -12.97
N ASP A 37 21.18 -22.42 -11.99
CA ASP A 37 22.59 -22.01 -11.90
C ASP A 37 22.79 -20.49 -12.02
N CYS A 38 21.97 -19.71 -11.30
CA CYS A 38 22.02 -18.26 -11.37
C CYS A 38 21.71 -17.55 -10.05
N PHE A 39 22.13 -16.29 -9.98
CA PHE A 39 21.77 -15.37 -8.90
C PHE A 39 20.86 -14.28 -9.46
N VAL A 40 19.67 -14.13 -8.89
CA VAL A 40 18.64 -13.22 -9.41
C VAL A 40 18.31 -12.15 -8.39
N ILE A 41 18.26 -10.90 -8.82
CA ILE A 41 17.78 -9.79 -8.00
C ILE A 41 16.50 -9.27 -8.63
N LEU A 42 15.39 -9.39 -7.89
CA LEU A 42 14.15 -8.71 -8.22
C LEU A 42 14.10 -7.41 -7.42
N ASP A 43 14.34 -6.30 -8.10
CA ASP A 43 14.31 -4.98 -7.49
C ASP A 43 12.95 -4.29 -7.64
N GLU A 44 12.66 -3.34 -6.75
CA GLU A 44 11.41 -2.57 -6.70
C GLU A 44 10.16 -3.46 -6.64
N ALA A 45 10.25 -4.57 -5.89
CA ALA A 45 9.24 -5.61 -5.85
C ALA A 45 7.90 -5.15 -5.25
N GLN A 46 7.85 -3.99 -4.59
CA GLN A 46 6.58 -3.38 -4.15
C GLN A 46 5.64 -3.06 -5.33
N ASN A 47 6.18 -2.91 -6.54
CA ASN A 47 5.44 -2.69 -7.78
C ASN A 47 5.00 -4.00 -8.46
N ALA A 48 5.30 -5.16 -7.87
CA ALA A 48 4.85 -6.44 -8.37
C ALA A 48 3.51 -6.83 -7.74
N THR A 49 2.60 -7.32 -8.57
CA THR A 49 1.32 -7.89 -8.11
C THR A 49 1.54 -9.27 -7.49
N SER A 50 0.59 -9.73 -6.67
CA SER A 50 0.55 -11.11 -6.15
C SER A 50 0.81 -12.19 -7.21
N GLN A 51 0.20 -12.04 -8.39
CA GLN A 51 0.35 -12.99 -9.48
C GLN A 51 1.77 -12.94 -10.06
N GLN A 52 2.33 -11.74 -10.24
CA GLN A 52 3.68 -11.57 -10.77
C GLN A 52 4.75 -12.09 -9.81
N MET A 53 4.59 -11.84 -8.49
CA MET A 53 5.48 -12.38 -7.46
C MET A 53 5.48 -13.90 -7.47
N ARG A 54 4.29 -14.53 -7.48
CA ARG A 54 4.18 -16.00 -7.59
C ARG A 54 4.77 -16.52 -8.90
N MET A 55 4.54 -15.82 -10.00
CA MET A 55 5.12 -16.17 -11.29
C MET A 55 6.64 -16.19 -11.22
N PHE A 56 7.27 -15.18 -10.62
CA PHE A 56 8.71 -15.07 -10.42
C PHE A 56 9.29 -16.17 -9.51
N LEU A 57 8.77 -16.29 -8.28
CA LEU A 57 9.30 -17.23 -7.29
C LEU A 57 9.26 -18.69 -7.78
N THR A 58 8.24 -19.03 -8.57
CA THR A 58 8.12 -20.38 -9.15
C THR A 58 9.00 -20.61 -10.38
N ARG A 59 9.81 -19.64 -10.82
CA ARG A 59 10.82 -19.85 -11.88
C ARG A 59 12.17 -20.29 -11.31
N LEU A 60 12.40 -20.13 -10.00
CA LEU A 60 13.67 -20.52 -9.38
C LEU A 60 13.85 -22.04 -9.50
N GLY A 61 14.97 -22.42 -10.12
CA GLY A 61 15.38 -23.79 -10.36
C GLY A 61 16.52 -24.22 -9.45
N TYR A 62 17.23 -25.29 -9.84
CA TYR A 62 18.33 -25.85 -9.05
C TYR A 62 19.56 -24.94 -9.06
N GLU A 63 20.30 -24.97 -7.95
CA GLU A 63 21.52 -24.17 -7.73
C GLU A 63 21.32 -22.66 -7.95
N SER A 64 20.09 -22.18 -7.81
CA SER A 64 19.74 -20.77 -7.97
C SER A 64 19.45 -20.09 -6.65
N HIS A 65 19.84 -18.83 -6.55
CA HIS A 65 19.57 -17.98 -5.41
C HIS A 65 18.87 -16.71 -5.88
N ALA A 66 17.98 -16.17 -5.03
CA ALA A 66 17.28 -14.94 -5.34
C ALA A 66 17.25 -13.99 -4.15
N VAL A 67 17.36 -12.70 -4.45
CA VAL A 67 17.10 -11.61 -3.52
C VAL A 67 15.96 -10.78 -4.09
N VAL A 68 14.95 -10.54 -3.26
CA VAL A 68 13.81 -9.69 -3.60
C VAL A 68 13.87 -8.44 -2.72
N THR A 69 14.02 -7.28 -3.34
CA THR A 69 14.12 -5.98 -2.66
C THR A 69 12.89 -5.13 -2.93
N GLY A 70 12.52 -4.28 -1.98
CA GLY A 70 11.44 -3.32 -2.16
C GLY A 70 11.00 -2.66 -0.86
N ASP A 71 10.22 -1.59 -0.99
CA ASP A 71 9.65 -0.84 0.14
C ASP A 71 8.12 -0.97 0.15
N ILE A 72 7.59 -1.69 1.14
CA ILE A 72 6.16 -1.93 1.31
C ILE A 72 5.35 -0.64 1.55
N THR A 73 6.00 0.46 1.93
CA THR A 73 5.34 1.75 2.13
C THR A 73 5.16 2.54 0.83
N GLN A 74 5.84 2.14 -0.25
CA GLN A 74 5.86 2.82 -1.55
C GLN A 74 5.17 1.99 -2.65
N VAL A 75 4.15 1.21 -2.29
CA VAL A 75 3.38 0.41 -3.24
C VAL A 75 2.62 1.34 -4.20
N ASP A 76 2.98 1.29 -5.48
CA ASP A 76 2.28 2.01 -6.56
C ASP A 76 1.61 1.00 -7.50
N LEU A 77 0.50 0.42 -7.05
CA LEU A 77 -0.29 -0.55 -7.81
C LEU A 77 -1.68 0.01 -8.13
N PRO A 78 -2.28 -0.40 -9.27
CA PRO A 78 -3.65 -0.01 -9.60
C PRO A 78 -4.64 -0.38 -8.48
N THR A 79 -5.67 0.45 -8.29
CA THR A 79 -6.67 0.26 -7.22
C THR A 79 -7.28 -1.15 -7.27
N GLY A 80 -7.19 -1.88 -6.16
CA GLY A 80 -7.74 -3.23 -6.02
C GLY A 80 -6.74 -4.36 -6.28
N GLU A 81 -5.56 -4.05 -6.80
CA GLU A 81 -4.46 -5.01 -6.91
C GLU A 81 -3.82 -5.27 -5.54
N LYS A 82 -3.46 -6.53 -5.29
CA LYS A 82 -2.74 -6.92 -4.08
C LYS A 82 -1.24 -6.84 -4.34
N SER A 83 -0.51 -6.23 -3.41
CA SER A 83 0.96 -6.21 -3.43
C SER A 83 1.51 -7.63 -3.23
N GLY A 84 2.30 -8.07 -4.21
CA GLY A 84 2.98 -9.36 -4.15
C GLY A 84 4.07 -9.39 -3.10
N LEU A 85 4.78 -8.28 -2.87
CA LEU A 85 5.79 -8.18 -1.82
C LEU A 85 5.16 -8.33 -0.42
N ALA A 86 4.06 -7.61 -0.16
CA ALA A 86 3.35 -7.70 1.12
C ALA A 86 2.76 -9.10 1.36
N GLU A 87 2.20 -9.72 0.32
CA GLU A 87 1.67 -11.08 0.41
C GLU A 87 2.79 -12.10 0.67
N ALA A 88 3.90 -12.03 -0.09
CA ALA A 88 5.04 -12.91 0.06
C ALA A 88 5.68 -12.80 1.45
N TRP A 89 5.81 -11.59 1.99
CA TRP A 89 6.31 -11.38 3.36
C TRP A 89 5.53 -12.19 4.40
N ASN A 90 4.20 -12.21 4.27
CA ASN A 90 3.34 -12.92 5.21
C ASN A 90 3.30 -14.44 4.93
N LEU A 91 3.20 -14.85 3.68
CA LEU A 91 3.05 -16.26 3.29
C LEU A 91 4.34 -17.08 3.43
N LEU A 92 5.48 -16.46 3.17
CA LEU A 92 6.77 -17.15 3.10
C LEU A 92 7.54 -17.09 4.41
N SER A 93 7.03 -16.34 5.40
CA SER A 93 7.63 -16.27 6.73
C SER A 93 7.65 -17.65 7.39
N GLY A 94 8.85 -18.14 7.72
CA GLY A 94 9.06 -19.44 8.37
C GLY A 94 9.23 -20.62 7.42
N ILE A 95 9.29 -20.40 6.10
CA ILE A 95 9.71 -21.44 5.15
C ILE A 95 11.23 -21.59 5.22
N ASP A 96 11.70 -22.83 5.35
CA ASP A 96 13.13 -23.14 5.35
C ASP A 96 13.81 -22.71 4.03
N GLY A 97 15.01 -22.14 4.13
CA GLY A 97 15.72 -21.55 3.00
C GLY A 97 15.27 -20.14 2.58
N ILE A 98 14.29 -19.52 3.26
CA ILE A 98 13.87 -18.12 3.00
C ILE A 98 14.20 -17.25 4.21
N ALA A 99 15.02 -16.21 4.00
CA ALA A 99 15.33 -15.20 5.01
C ALA A 99 14.51 -13.93 4.78
N MET A 100 13.95 -13.38 5.86
CA MET A 100 13.22 -12.10 5.85
C MET A 100 14.09 -11.02 6.51
N CYS A 101 14.62 -10.11 5.69
CA CYS A 101 15.50 -9.03 6.15
C CYS A 101 14.75 -7.70 6.12
N ARG A 102 14.41 -7.15 7.28
CA ARG A 102 13.78 -5.81 7.37
C ARG A 102 14.83 -4.77 7.71
N PHE A 103 15.01 -3.81 6.82
CA PHE A 103 15.84 -2.65 7.10
C PHE A 103 14.99 -1.55 7.74
N THR A 104 15.66 -0.71 8.51
CA THR A 104 15.10 0.42 9.22
C THR A 104 15.87 1.69 8.85
N GLU A 105 15.41 2.84 9.33
CA GLU A 105 16.08 4.12 9.06
C GLU A 105 17.54 4.16 9.52
N VAL A 106 17.91 3.39 10.56
CA VAL A 106 19.29 3.34 11.05
C VAL A 106 20.23 2.59 10.10
N ASP A 107 19.69 1.76 9.22
CA ASP A 107 20.45 1.00 8.22
C ASP A 107 20.73 1.85 6.96
N VAL A 108 20.12 3.04 6.88
CA VAL A 108 20.16 3.89 5.69
C VAL A 108 21.23 4.97 5.82
N VAL A 109 22.39 4.71 5.20
CA VAL A 109 23.47 5.69 5.11
C VAL A 109 23.16 6.71 4.03
N ARG A 110 22.90 7.96 4.43
CA ARG A 110 22.70 9.09 3.52
C ARG A 110 23.68 10.20 3.86
N HIS A 111 24.04 10.98 2.85
CA HIS A 111 24.84 12.18 3.06
C HIS A 111 24.14 13.12 4.08
N PRO A 112 24.86 13.76 5.02
CA PRO A 112 24.23 14.57 6.08
C PRO A 112 23.31 15.69 5.56
N LEU A 113 23.63 16.27 4.40
CA LEU A 113 22.74 17.24 3.75
C LEU A 113 21.41 16.63 3.31
N VAL A 114 21.44 15.42 2.73
CA VAL A 114 20.24 14.71 2.28
C VAL A 114 19.36 14.35 3.46
N GLN A 115 19.95 13.90 4.57
CA GLN A 115 19.20 13.65 5.82
C GLN A 115 18.49 14.91 6.31
N ARG A 116 19.17 16.07 6.35
CA ARG A 116 18.54 17.34 6.73
C ARG A 116 17.39 17.73 5.81
N ILE A 117 17.52 17.48 4.50
CA ILE A 117 16.46 17.73 3.53
C ILE A 117 15.25 16.83 3.81
N VAL A 118 15.48 15.51 3.98
CA VAL A 118 14.41 14.54 4.27
C VAL A 118 13.64 14.94 5.52
N VAL A 119 14.34 15.21 6.64
CA VAL A 119 13.72 15.64 7.91
C VAL A 119 12.90 16.93 7.76
N ALA A 120 13.35 17.87 6.93
CA ALA A 120 12.61 19.11 6.69
C ALA A 120 11.29 18.86 5.94
N TYR A 121 11.29 17.95 4.96
CA TYR A 121 10.08 17.55 4.24
C TYR A 121 9.13 16.73 5.11
N GLU A 122 9.64 15.77 5.89
CA GLU A 122 8.84 14.97 6.83
C GLU A 122 8.07 15.84 7.81
N LYS A 123 8.73 16.82 8.45
CA LYS A 123 8.08 17.77 9.37
C LYS A 123 6.94 18.55 8.71
N ARG A 124 7.13 18.97 7.46
CA ARG A 124 6.10 19.69 6.70
C ARG A 124 4.93 18.76 6.40
N ASP A 125 5.21 17.55 5.93
CA ASP A 125 4.18 16.60 5.52
C ASP A 125 3.38 16.08 6.73
N GLU A 126 4.02 15.89 7.88
CA GLU A 126 3.35 15.63 9.17
C GLU A 126 2.41 16.77 9.59
N ALA A 127 2.87 18.02 9.48
CA ALA A 127 2.06 19.19 9.80
C ALA A 127 0.82 19.29 8.90
N LEU A 128 0.98 19.05 7.59
CA LEU A 128 -0.11 19.01 6.63
C LEU A 128 -1.12 17.90 6.95
N ARG A 129 -0.65 16.67 7.22
CA ARG A 129 -1.53 15.55 7.62
C ARG A 129 -2.31 15.87 8.90
N ALA A 130 -1.66 16.44 9.92
CA ALA A 130 -2.30 16.82 11.17
C ALA A 130 -3.33 17.96 10.99
N GLU A 131 -3.11 18.89 10.07
CA GLU A 131 -4.09 19.91 9.72
C GLU A 131 -5.31 19.31 9.00
N GLU A 132 -5.08 18.42 8.04
CA GLU A 132 -6.15 17.73 7.31
C GLU A 132 -7.04 16.90 8.23
N GLU A 133 -6.47 16.14 9.16
CA GLU A 133 -7.25 15.37 10.14
C GLU A 133 -8.09 16.29 11.03
N ARG A 134 -7.52 17.36 11.57
CA ARG A 134 -8.27 18.37 12.34
C ARG A 134 -9.39 19.02 11.53
N ARG A 135 -9.20 19.20 10.21
CA ARG A 135 -10.23 19.71 9.30
C ARG A 135 -11.34 18.68 9.09
N LYS A 136 -11.00 17.40 8.90
CA LYS A 136 -11.97 16.29 8.76
C LYS A 136 -12.80 16.13 10.03
N GLU A 137 -12.18 16.18 11.21
CA GLU A 137 -12.85 16.11 12.50
C GLU A 137 -13.83 17.27 12.70
N ARG A 138 -13.40 18.52 12.47
CA ARG A 138 -14.29 19.69 12.52
C ARG A 138 -15.49 19.53 11.58
N ARG A 139 -15.26 19.04 10.37
CA ARG A 139 -16.33 18.79 9.39
C ARG A 139 -17.29 17.68 9.83
N ARG A 140 -16.79 16.61 10.48
CA ARG A 140 -17.64 15.55 11.07
C ARG A 140 -18.48 16.09 12.22
N ALA A 141 -17.86 16.80 13.17
CA ALA A 141 -18.54 17.40 14.31
C ALA A 141 -19.66 18.37 13.90
N MET A 142 -19.41 19.20 12.88
CA MET A 142 -20.44 20.12 12.35
C MET A 142 -21.61 19.38 11.71
N LYS A 143 -21.37 18.30 10.95
CA LYS A 143 -22.43 17.47 10.36
C LYS A 143 -23.26 16.75 11.41
N ASP A 144 -22.64 16.31 12.50
CA ASP A 144 -23.32 15.64 13.60
C ASP A 144 -24.16 16.62 14.41
N ALA A 145 -23.66 17.85 14.65
CA ALA A 145 -24.44 18.92 15.26
C ALA A 145 -25.66 19.32 14.43
N TYR A 146 -25.50 19.41 13.09
CA TYR A 146 -26.62 19.70 12.19
C TYR A 146 -27.67 18.58 12.18
N ARG A 147 -27.25 17.32 12.23
CA ARG A 147 -28.17 16.17 12.33
C ARG A 147 -28.96 16.20 13.63
N ARG A 148 -28.29 16.34 14.79
CA ARG A 148 -28.97 16.40 16.09
C ARG A 148 -30.00 17.51 16.15
N ARG A 149 -29.67 18.70 15.66
CA ARG A 149 -30.61 19.83 15.64
C ARG A 149 -31.88 19.51 14.84
N ASN A 150 -31.73 18.90 13.67
CA ASN A 150 -32.89 18.54 12.84
C ASN A 150 -33.67 17.34 13.38
N ASP A 151 -33.05 16.49 14.19
CA ASP A 151 -33.73 15.39 14.89
C ASP A 151 -34.50 15.93 16.11
N ASP A 152 -33.92 16.85 16.88
CA ASP A 152 -34.57 17.55 18.00
C ASP A 152 -35.79 18.37 17.51
N ASP A 153 -35.65 19.08 16.38
CA ASP A 153 -36.74 19.86 15.77
C ASP A 153 -37.91 18.96 15.30
N ARG A 154 -37.66 17.68 14.97
CA ARG A 154 -38.70 16.71 14.60
C ARG A 154 -39.44 16.11 15.80
N GLU A 155 -38.78 15.94 16.94
CA GLU A 155 -39.42 15.48 18.19
C GLU A 155 -40.31 16.57 18.81
N SER A 156 -40.02 17.86 18.57
CA SER A 156 -40.86 18.97 19.04
C SER A 156 -42.14 19.21 18.22
N ASP A 157 -42.29 18.58 17.06
CA ASP A 157 -43.49 18.66 16.20
C ASP A 157 -44.51 17.54 16.47
N GLU A 158 -44.25 16.62 17.43
CA GLU A 158 -45.24 15.65 17.87
C GLU A 158 -46.29 16.31 18.80
N PRO A 159 -47.58 16.36 18.42
CA PRO A 159 -48.59 17.01 19.25
C PRO A 159 -48.77 16.25 20.58
N PRO A 160 -49.06 16.94 21.69
CA PRO A 160 -49.22 16.30 22.99
C PRO A 160 -50.37 15.30 22.96
N ALA A 161 -50.17 14.14 23.61
CA ALA A 161 -51.09 13.00 23.63
C ALA A 161 -52.38 13.22 24.45
N SER A 162 -52.97 14.42 24.42
CA SER A 162 -54.20 14.75 25.15
C SER A 162 -55.44 14.97 24.28
N ASP A 163 -55.39 14.67 22.98
CA ASP A 163 -56.56 14.82 22.09
C ASP A 163 -57.02 13.50 21.46
N ARG A 164 -57.07 12.44 22.27
CA ARG A 164 -57.64 11.13 21.88
C ARG A 164 -58.91 10.81 22.69
N GLY A 165 -59.83 11.76 22.74
CA GLY A 165 -61.04 11.58 23.53
C GLY A 165 -62.20 12.51 23.19
N ALA A 166 -62.53 12.70 21.91
CA ALA A 166 -63.84 13.25 21.51
C ALA A 166 -64.09 13.11 20.00
N GLU A 167 -64.22 11.89 19.47
CA GLU A 167 -64.91 11.67 18.19
C GLU A 167 -65.30 10.19 18.04
N GLU A 168 -66.20 9.75 18.91
CA GLU A 168 -66.95 8.51 18.71
C GLU A 168 -68.40 8.77 19.14
N SER A 169 -69.16 9.44 18.27
CA SER A 169 -70.65 9.41 18.27
C SER A 169 -71.22 10.37 17.22
N ALA A 170 -71.16 10.00 15.93
CA ALA A 170 -72.12 10.50 14.93
C ALA A 170 -72.00 9.71 13.61
N GLU A 171 -72.32 8.42 13.61
CA GLU A 171 -72.76 7.74 12.37
C GLU A 171 -73.66 6.54 12.70
N GLU A 172 -74.78 6.83 13.35
CA GLU A 172 -75.94 5.93 13.36
C GLU A 172 -77.20 6.79 13.25
N SER A 173 -77.55 7.23 12.03
CA SER A 173 -78.93 7.52 11.58
C SER A 173 -79.02 8.22 10.21
N ALA A 174 -78.99 7.43 9.13
CA ALA A 174 -79.78 7.61 7.89
C ALA A 174 -79.37 6.44 6.96
N GLY A 175 -80.24 5.54 6.51
CA GLY A 175 -81.60 5.79 6.04
C GLY A 175 -81.55 5.86 4.52
#